data_AF-A0A926ZZP0-F1
#
_entry.id   AF-A0A926ZZP0-F1
#
_cell.length_a   1.000
_cell.length_b   1.000
_cell.length_c   1.000
_cell.angle_alpha   90.00
_cell.angle_beta   90.00
_cell.angle_gamma   90.00
#
_symmetry.space_group_name_H-M   'P 1'
#
loop_
_entity.id
_entity.type
_entity.pdbx_description
1 polymer ?
#
loop_
_entity_poly.entity_id
_entity_poly.type
_entity_poly.pdbx_seq_one_letter_code
_entity_poly.pdbx_strand_id
1 'polypeptide(L)'
;MSSNWENFLKNLGEWRGSFTKISPSGKILDSTPSILNLEAFDNHQAVLFRLRRFDSSGYDSPPIDDYQQEYRSLGRQNIFFATGAFSKGTLQLAPFAEFGAEYGFVDDDRRLRLVQLYDEKGNFISLTLIREFRSSTDAYERPPLTVEQLIGNWQGKAHTVYSDLRPSETYASYLEIKETGNGYLEQKLSFSSQVITSTARIEGNKLIFDKERTTRQILLLPDGTSSNVPLQLQLRKPFFVEAGWLVRENERQRLIRTYNEKGEWVSSTHVIELKIEN
;
A
#
# COMPACT_ATOMS: atom_id res chain seq x y z
N MET A 1 7.88 -20.95 -8.59
CA MET A 1 7.22 -19.71 -8.11
C MET A 1 6.20 -19.32 -9.16
N SER A 2 5.02 -18.85 -8.77
CA SER A 2 4.01 -18.39 -9.72
C SER A 2 4.51 -17.18 -10.50
N SER A 3 4.13 -17.07 -11.76
CA SER A 3 4.47 -15.91 -12.59
C SER A 3 3.75 -14.65 -12.11
N ASN A 4 4.26 -13.48 -12.52
CA ASN A 4 3.61 -12.19 -12.21
C ASN A 4 2.15 -12.14 -12.72
N TRP A 5 1.89 -12.77 -13.88
CA TRP A 5 0.56 -12.90 -14.45
C TRP A 5 -0.36 -13.78 -13.60
N GLU A 6 0.11 -14.95 -13.17
CA GLU A 6 -0.65 -15.85 -12.28
C GLU A 6 -0.99 -15.18 -10.95
N ASN A 7 -0.07 -14.36 -10.42
CA ASN A 7 -0.35 -13.58 -9.21
C ASN A 7 -1.37 -12.46 -9.46
N PHE A 8 -1.35 -11.83 -10.63
CA PHE A 8 -2.40 -10.88 -11.03
C PHE A 8 -3.78 -11.54 -11.09
N LEU A 9 -3.89 -12.76 -11.63
CA LEU A 9 -5.15 -13.50 -11.71
C LEU A 9 -5.80 -13.80 -10.34
N LYS A 10 -5.07 -13.66 -9.22
CA LYS A 10 -5.66 -13.76 -7.87
C LYS A 10 -6.59 -12.59 -7.53
N ASN A 11 -6.56 -11.52 -8.33
CA ASN A 11 -7.43 -10.36 -8.17
C ASN A 11 -8.77 -10.47 -8.92
N LEU A 12 -9.01 -11.57 -9.65
CA LEU A 12 -10.24 -11.77 -10.40
C LEU A 12 -11.48 -11.73 -9.51
N GLY A 13 -12.59 -11.30 -10.09
CA GLY A 13 -13.90 -11.18 -9.45
C GLY A 13 -14.49 -9.78 -9.53
N GLU A 14 -15.68 -9.67 -8.95
CA GLU A 14 -16.36 -8.40 -8.75
C GLU A 14 -16.10 -7.88 -7.32
N TRP A 15 -15.63 -6.65 -7.25
CA TRP A 15 -15.20 -5.97 -6.04
C TRP A 15 -16.01 -4.70 -5.85
N ARG A 16 -16.90 -4.70 -4.86
CA ARG A 16 -17.73 -3.55 -4.48
C ARG A 16 -17.05 -2.78 -3.35
N GLY A 17 -17.04 -1.46 -3.42
CA GLY A 17 -16.25 -0.65 -2.48
C GLY A 17 -16.36 0.84 -2.71
N SER A 18 -15.38 1.59 -2.24
CA SER A 18 -15.34 3.04 -2.49
C SER A 18 -13.93 3.56 -2.67
N PHE A 19 -13.79 4.65 -3.43
CA PHE A 19 -12.57 5.42 -3.55
C PHE A 19 -12.68 6.61 -2.59
N THR A 20 -11.99 6.54 -1.47
CA THR A 20 -12.01 7.57 -0.42
C THR A 20 -10.76 8.45 -0.51
N LYS A 21 -10.93 9.73 -0.82
CA LYS A 21 -9.83 10.71 -0.87
C LYS A 21 -9.52 11.21 0.53
N ILE A 22 -8.25 11.18 0.92
CA ILE A 22 -7.77 11.57 2.25
C ILE A 22 -6.67 12.63 2.10
N SER A 23 -6.72 13.67 2.94
CA SER A 23 -5.72 14.73 2.98
C SER A 23 -4.38 14.24 3.54
N PRO A 24 -3.28 15.01 3.38
CA PRO A 24 -2.01 14.72 4.02
C PRO A 24 -2.06 14.68 5.55
N SER A 25 -3.09 15.27 6.16
CA SER A 25 -3.33 15.23 7.60
C SER A 25 -4.17 14.02 8.06
N GLY A 26 -4.62 13.16 7.14
CA GLY A 26 -5.47 12.01 7.47
C GLY A 26 -6.97 12.31 7.52
N LYS A 27 -7.42 13.51 7.08
CA LYS A 27 -8.84 13.86 7.03
C LYS A 27 -9.49 13.30 5.76
N ILE A 28 -10.62 12.61 5.90
CA ILE A 28 -11.46 12.19 4.76
C ILE A 28 -12.05 13.44 4.10
N LEU A 29 -11.87 13.55 2.78
CA LEU A 29 -12.33 14.69 1.98
C LEU A 29 -13.57 14.34 1.16
N ASP A 30 -13.55 13.18 0.52
CA ASP A 30 -14.62 12.69 -0.35
C ASP A 30 -14.58 11.16 -0.41
N SER A 31 -15.70 10.52 -0.77
CA SER A 31 -15.78 9.08 -0.97
C SER A 31 -16.78 8.72 -2.06
N THR A 32 -16.29 8.16 -3.16
CA THR A 32 -17.12 7.74 -4.30
C THR A 32 -17.34 6.23 -4.30
N PRO A 33 -18.58 5.73 -4.21
CA PRO A 33 -18.87 4.30 -4.35
C PRO A 33 -18.43 3.75 -5.71
N SER A 34 -18.01 2.49 -5.75
CA SER A 34 -17.47 1.87 -6.96
C SER A 34 -17.66 0.37 -7.02
N ILE A 35 -17.78 -0.17 -8.23
CA ILE A 35 -17.66 -1.60 -8.52
C ILE A 35 -16.53 -1.80 -9.52
N LEU A 36 -15.57 -2.64 -9.17
CA LEU A 36 -14.45 -3.05 -10.01
C LEU A 36 -14.60 -4.52 -10.37
N ASN A 37 -14.64 -4.82 -11.67
CA ASN A 37 -14.66 -6.19 -12.18
C ASN A 37 -13.33 -6.50 -12.87
N LEU A 38 -12.78 -7.67 -12.55
CA LEU A 38 -11.66 -8.28 -13.26
C LEU A 38 -12.12 -9.66 -13.73
N GLU A 39 -12.33 -9.80 -15.03
CA GLU A 39 -12.82 -11.03 -15.64
C GLU A 39 -11.77 -11.59 -16.59
N ALA A 40 -11.34 -12.83 -16.36
CA ALA A 40 -10.41 -13.50 -17.23
C ALA A 40 -11.15 -14.15 -18.41
N PHE A 41 -10.57 -14.06 -19.59
CA PHE A 41 -11.06 -14.70 -20.80
C PHE A 41 -9.87 -15.23 -21.62
N ASP A 42 -10.15 -15.86 -22.78
CA ASP A 42 -9.10 -16.39 -23.66
C ASP A 42 -8.17 -17.37 -22.90
N ASN A 43 -8.76 -18.34 -22.20
CA ASN A 43 -8.05 -19.31 -21.35
C ASN A 43 -7.10 -18.65 -20.31
N HIS A 44 -7.58 -17.58 -19.67
CA HIS A 44 -6.83 -16.79 -18.70
C HIS A 44 -5.57 -16.10 -19.24
N GLN A 45 -5.47 -15.90 -20.57
CA GLN A 45 -4.39 -15.11 -21.19
C GLN A 45 -4.75 -13.62 -21.34
N ALA A 46 -6.01 -13.25 -21.08
CA ALA A 46 -6.46 -11.88 -21.08
C ALA A 46 -7.39 -11.61 -19.89
N VAL A 47 -7.40 -10.37 -19.41
CA VAL A 47 -8.30 -9.91 -18.34
C VAL A 47 -8.96 -8.60 -18.76
N LEU A 48 -10.30 -8.57 -18.68
CA LEU A 48 -11.08 -7.36 -18.82
C LEU A 48 -11.20 -6.70 -17.45
N PHE A 49 -10.61 -5.52 -17.32
CA PHE A 49 -10.81 -4.62 -16.20
C PHE A 49 -11.97 -3.68 -16.52
N ARG A 50 -12.94 -3.58 -15.62
CA ARG A 50 -14.00 -2.58 -15.68
C ARG A 50 -14.13 -1.90 -14.32
N LEU A 51 -14.11 -0.58 -14.31
CA LEU A 51 -14.35 0.23 -13.11
C LEU A 51 -15.58 1.11 -13.34
N ARG A 52 -16.59 0.91 -12.51
CA ARG A 52 -17.80 1.72 -12.44
C ARG A 52 -17.78 2.54 -11.17
N ARG A 53 -18.03 3.84 -11.26
CA ARG A 53 -18.20 4.73 -10.10
C ARG A 53 -19.61 5.28 -10.07
N PHE A 54 -20.12 5.48 -8.88
CA PHE A 54 -21.50 5.89 -8.64
C PHE A 54 -21.54 7.20 -7.87
N ASP A 55 -22.64 7.91 -7.99
CA ASP A 55 -22.92 9.10 -7.19
C ASP A 55 -23.34 8.71 -5.76
N SER A 56 -23.79 9.71 -4.99
CA SER A 56 -24.31 9.50 -3.63
C SER A 56 -25.63 8.72 -3.59
N SER A 57 -26.30 8.52 -4.74
CA SER A 57 -27.52 7.71 -4.86
C SER A 57 -27.23 6.21 -4.71
N GLY A 58 -25.96 5.80 -4.78
CA GLY A 58 -25.51 4.44 -4.51
C GLY A 58 -25.46 3.56 -5.75
N TYR A 59 -25.51 2.24 -5.57
CA TYR A 59 -25.20 1.27 -6.63
C TYR A 59 -26.40 0.95 -7.54
N ASP A 60 -27.59 1.38 -7.16
CA ASP A 60 -28.83 1.16 -7.92
C ASP A 60 -29.04 2.24 -8.99
N SER A 61 -28.22 3.30 -8.99
CA SER A 61 -28.21 4.32 -10.05
C SER A 61 -27.25 3.93 -11.19
N PRO A 62 -27.43 4.49 -12.40
CA PRO A 62 -26.43 4.36 -13.45
C PRO A 62 -25.07 4.91 -12.99
N PRO A 63 -23.94 4.28 -13.38
CA PRO A 63 -22.63 4.80 -13.01
C PRO A 63 -22.40 6.18 -13.63
N ILE A 64 -21.78 7.08 -12.86
CA ILE A 64 -21.35 8.40 -13.33
C ILE A 64 -20.06 8.33 -14.15
N ASP A 65 -19.33 7.22 -14.05
CA ASP A 65 -18.11 6.92 -14.79
C ASP A 65 -18.01 5.40 -14.98
N ASP A 66 -17.75 4.95 -16.21
CA ASP A 66 -17.61 3.54 -16.57
C ASP A 66 -16.42 3.38 -17.51
N TYR A 67 -15.31 2.93 -16.94
CA TYR A 67 -14.05 2.78 -17.63
C TYR A 67 -13.73 1.30 -17.83
N GLN A 68 -13.26 0.94 -19.02
CA GLN A 68 -12.84 -0.42 -19.36
C GLN A 68 -11.46 -0.46 -19.99
N GLN A 69 -10.72 -1.50 -19.66
CA GLN A 69 -9.40 -1.78 -20.23
C GLN A 69 -9.14 -3.28 -20.31
N GLU A 70 -8.56 -3.71 -21.42
CA GLU A 70 -8.06 -5.07 -21.57
C GLU A 70 -6.58 -5.15 -21.19
N TYR A 71 -6.23 -6.19 -20.43
CA TYR A 71 -4.86 -6.57 -20.14
C TYR A 71 -4.55 -7.90 -20.81
N ARG A 72 -3.51 -7.93 -21.65
CA ARG A 72 -2.84 -9.14 -22.17
C ARG A 72 -1.41 -9.31 -21.67
N SER A 73 -0.90 -8.27 -21.02
CA SER A 73 0.43 -8.23 -20.44
C SER A 73 0.45 -7.22 -19.29
N LEU A 74 1.50 -7.28 -18.47
CA LEU A 74 1.71 -6.36 -17.35
C LEU A 74 2.96 -5.53 -17.62
N GLY A 75 2.84 -4.22 -17.40
CA GLY A 75 4.01 -3.34 -17.41
C GLY A 75 4.98 -3.74 -16.30
N ARG A 76 6.28 -3.58 -16.55
CA ARG A 76 7.36 -3.94 -15.59
C ARG A 76 7.22 -3.29 -14.21
N GLN A 77 6.54 -2.13 -14.14
CA GLN A 77 6.28 -1.40 -12.90
C GLN A 77 5.21 -2.04 -12.01
N ASN A 78 4.42 -2.99 -12.55
CA ASN A 78 3.34 -3.67 -11.87
C ASN A 78 3.84 -5.02 -11.35
N ILE A 79 4.13 -5.09 -10.04
CA ILE A 79 4.59 -6.30 -9.39
C ILE A 79 3.46 -6.89 -8.55
N PHE A 80 3.11 -8.14 -8.82
CA PHE A 80 2.13 -8.95 -8.10
C PHE A 80 2.84 -10.07 -7.35
N PHE A 81 2.58 -10.15 -6.05
CA PHE A 81 3.15 -11.10 -5.11
C PHE A 81 2.27 -12.34 -4.97
N ALA A 82 2.80 -13.36 -4.31
CA ALA A 82 2.15 -14.67 -4.19
C ALA A 82 0.76 -14.63 -3.52
N THR A 83 0.42 -13.61 -2.74
CA THR A 83 -0.92 -13.46 -2.15
C THR A 83 -1.93 -12.80 -3.10
N GLY A 84 -1.48 -12.32 -4.27
CA GLY A 84 -2.28 -11.42 -5.12
C GLY A 84 -2.08 -9.94 -4.78
N ALA A 85 -1.42 -9.64 -3.65
CA ALA A 85 -0.99 -8.29 -3.31
C ALA A 85 -0.09 -7.72 -4.41
N PHE A 86 -0.12 -6.41 -4.64
CA PHE A 86 0.63 -5.78 -5.72
C PHE A 86 1.10 -4.38 -5.38
N SER A 87 2.14 -3.96 -6.10
CA SER A 87 2.56 -2.56 -6.12
C SER A 87 2.73 -2.10 -7.57
N LYS A 88 2.27 -0.89 -7.86
CA LYS A 88 2.53 -0.20 -9.13
C LYS A 88 2.80 1.28 -8.87
N GLY A 89 3.48 1.95 -9.78
CA GLY A 89 3.76 3.37 -9.60
C GLY A 89 4.76 3.91 -10.60
N THR A 90 5.12 5.18 -10.39
CA THR A 90 6.10 5.90 -11.20
C THR A 90 7.43 5.14 -11.24
N LEU A 91 8.01 4.98 -12.43
CA LEU A 91 9.30 4.30 -12.63
C LEU A 91 10.50 5.20 -12.28
N GLN A 92 10.33 6.51 -12.42
CA GLN A 92 11.39 7.50 -12.28
C GLN A 92 10.83 8.77 -11.66
N LEU A 93 11.37 9.20 -10.52
CA LEU A 93 11.14 10.55 -10.02
C LEU A 93 11.83 11.54 -10.96
N ALA A 94 11.06 12.41 -11.60
CA ALA A 94 11.56 13.39 -12.57
C ALA A 94 11.25 14.83 -12.09
N PRO A 95 12.09 15.82 -12.46
CA PRO A 95 11.78 17.22 -12.20
C PRO A 95 10.46 17.63 -12.86
N PHE A 96 9.63 18.40 -12.13
CA PHE A 96 8.36 18.95 -12.62
C PHE A 96 7.33 17.90 -13.07
N ALA A 97 7.44 16.67 -12.55
CA ALA A 97 6.47 15.61 -12.81
C ALA A 97 5.83 15.16 -11.50
N GLU A 98 4.54 14.85 -11.54
CA GLU A 98 3.85 14.21 -10.42
C GLU A 98 4.45 12.83 -10.13
N PHE A 99 4.37 12.41 -8.87
CA PHE A 99 4.76 11.08 -8.45
C PHE A 99 3.58 10.36 -7.81
N GLY A 100 3.41 9.09 -8.17
CA GLY A 100 2.34 8.26 -7.65
C GLY A 100 2.78 6.82 -7.42
N ALA A 101 2.27 6.23 -6.35
CA ALA A 101 2.37 4.79 -6.09
C ALA A 101 1.03 4.25 -5.60
N GLU A 102 0.64 3.09 -6.11
CA GLU A 102 -0.52 2.33 -5.67
C GLU A 102 -0.08 0.97 -5.12
N TYR A 103 -0.65 0.61 -4.00
CA TYR A 103 -0.47 -0.66 -3.31
C TYR A 103 -1.82 -1.33 -3.21
N GLY A 104 -1.91 -2.61 -3.55
CA GLY A 104 -3.11 -3.41 -3.33
C GLY A 104 -2.79 -4.61 -2.49
N PHE A 105 -3.55 -4.81 -1.43
CA PHE A 105 -3.55 -6.02 -0.61
C PHE A 105 -4.78 -6.86 -0.95
N VAL A 106 -4.63 -8.17 -0.85
CA VAL A 106 -5.71 -9.14 -1.06
C VAL A 106 -5.67 -10.10 0.13
N ASP A 107 -6.80 -10.26 0.81
CA ASP A 107 -7.02 -11.26 1.85
C ASP A 107 -8.44 -11.80 1.67
N ASP A 108 -8.56 -13.03 1.18
CA ASP A 108 -9.83 -13.69 0.88
C ASP A 108 -10.80 -12.82 0.05
N ASP A 109 -11.90 -12.37 0.68
CA ASP A 109 -12.97 -11.57 0.10
C ASP A 109 -12.80 -10.07 0.35
N ARG A 110 -11.61 -9.65 0.79
CA ARG A 110 -11.22 -8.26 0.97
C ARG A 110 -10.10 -7.88 0.02
N ARG A 111 -10.21 -6.67 -0.53
CA ARG A 111 -9.06 -5.93 -1.03
C ARG A 111 -8.98 -4.57 -0.38
N LEU A 112 -7.75 -4.16 -0.17
CA LEU A 112 -7.43 -2.83 0.30
C LEU A 112 -6.39 -2.24 -0.63
N ARG A 113 -6.71 -1.13 -1.29
CA ARG A 113 -5.75 -0.43 -2.11
C ARG A 113 -5.49 0.97 -1.56
N LEU A 114 -4.25 1.40 -1.63
CA LEU A 114 -3.86 2.73 -1.20
C LEU A 114 -3.03 3.38 -2.30
N VAL A 115 -3.46 4.56 -2.73
CA VAL A 115 -2.72 5.41 -3.66
C VAL A 115 -2.09 6.56 -2.88
N GLN A 116 -0.80 6.79 -3.07
CA GLN A 116 -0.05 7.94 -2.55
C GLN A 116 0.30 8.88 -3.70
N LEU A 117 -0.04 10.16 -3.57
CA LEU A 117 0.16 11.16 -4.62
C LEU A 117 1.00 12.33 -4.14
N TYR A 118 1.87 12.78 -5.02
CA TYR A 118 2.77 13.92 -4.84
C TYR A 118 2.66 14.87 -6.03
N ASP A 119 2.77 16.18 -5.75
CA ASP A 119 2.79 17.20 -6.80
C ASP A 119 4.13 17.25 -7.57
N GLU A 120 4.20 18.10 -8.59
CA GLU A 120 5.40 18.34 -9.41
C GLU A 120 6.62 18.87 -8.63
N LYS A 121 6.41 19.38 -7.41
CA LYS A 121 7.46 19.84 -6.48
C LYS A 121 7.85 18.73 -5.49
N GLY A 122 7.27 17.55 -5.63
CA GLY A 122 7.50 16.40 -4.76
C GLY A 122 6.84 16.53 -3.39
N ASN A 123 5.88 17.44 -3.18
CA ASN A 123 5.16 17.53 -1.91
C ASN A 123 4.07 16.47 -1.85
N PHE A 124 3.90 15.82 -0.70
CA PHE A 124 2.82 14.88 -0.48
C PHE A 124 1.47 15.60 -0.42
N ILE A 125 0.56 15.31 -1.35
CA ILE A 125 -0.67 16.09 -1.53
C ILE A 125 -1.95 15.34 -1.18
N SER A 126 -2.02 14.02 -1.35
CA SER A 126 -3.21 13.25 -0.99
C SER A 126 -2.99 11.74 -1.00
N LEU A 127 -3.95 11.05 -0.40
CA LEU A 127 -4.15 9.61 -0.54
C LEU A 127 -5.49 9.32 -1.20
N THR A 128 -5.58 8.17 -1.86
CA THR A 128 -6.86 7.52 -2.15
C THR A 128 -6.86 6.14 -1.51
N LEU A 129 -7.68 5.95 -0.48
CA LEU A 129 -7.91 4.66 0.17
C LEU A 129 -9.11 3.99 -0.50
N ILE A 130 -8.91 2.78 -1.00
CA ILE A 130 -9.89 2.04 -1.78
C ILE A 130 -10.18 0.73 -1.06
N ARG A 131 -11.35 0.64 -0.44
CA ARG A 131 -11.75 -0.48 0.41
C ARG A 131 -12.80 -1.27 -0.34
N GLU A 132 -12.49 -2.53 -0.63
CA GLU A 132 -13.23 -3.37 -1.55
C GLU A 132 -13.58 -4.72 -0.90
N PHE A 133 -14.76 -5.21 -1.24
CA PHE A 133 -15.34 -6.46 -0.80
C PHE A 133 -15.74 -7.26 -2.02
N ARG A 134 -15.54 -8.57 -1.97
CA ARG A 134 -16.09 -9.43 -3.01
C ARG A 134 -17.62 -9.38 -2.96
N SER A 135 -18.26 -9.22 -4.11
CA SER A 135 -19.73 -9.19 -4.18
C SER A 135 -20.35 -10.46 -3.57
N SER A 136 -21.47 -10.27 -2.87
CA SER A 136 -22.23 -11.35 -2.22
C SER A 136 -21.47 -12.11 -1.12
N THR A 137 -20.61 -11.41 -0.38
CA THR A 137 -19.89 -11.94 0.80
C THR A 137 -20.19 -11.11 2.03
N ASP A 138 -19.96 -11.69 3.22
CA ASP A 138 -20.13 -11.03 4.53
C ASP A 138 -18.83 -10.38 5.03
N ALA A 139 -17.90 -10.08 4.11
CA ALA A 139 -16.63 -9.48 4.45
C ALA A 139 -16.83 -8.04 4.99
N TYR A 140 -16.05 -7.65 6.00
CA TYR A 140 -16.24 -6.40 6.74
C TYR A 140 -14.93 -5.65 6.97
N GLU A 141 -15.00 -4.33 7.21
CA GLU A 141 -13.83 -3.49 7.50
C GLU A 141 -13.22 -3.79 8.87
N ARG A 142 -11.90 -3.69 8.97
CA ARG A 142 -11.20 -3.61 10.24
C ARG A 142 -11.48 -2.28 10.93
N PRO A 143 -11.34 -2.19 12.26
CA PRO A 143 -11.32 -0.90 12.94
C PRO A 143 -10.23 0.02 12.35
N PRO A 144 -10.36 1.36 12.48
CA PRO A 144 -9.27 2.28 12.17
C PRO A 144 -7.99 1.89 12.92
N LEU A 145 -6.85 2.04 12.24
CA LEU A 145 -5.56 1.68 12.82
C LEU A 145 -5.22 2.63 13.99
N THR A 146 -4.74 2.06 15.09
CA THR A 146 -4.24 2.82 16.25
C THR A 146 -2.80 2.46 16.56
N VAL A 147 -2.15 3.28 17.40
CA VAL A 147 -0.76 3.04 17.82
C VAL A 147 -0.67 1.77 18.65
N GLU A 148 -1.65 1.56 19.54
CA GLU A 148 -1.72 0.44 20.48
C GLU A 148 -1.77 -0.89 19.74
N GLN A 149 -2.48 -0.94 18.60
CA GLN A 149 -2.53 -2.13 17.75
C GLN A 149 -1.15 -2.51 17.21
N LEU A 150 -0.29 -1.52 16.93
CA LEU A 150 1.06 -1.73 16.38
C LEU A 150 2.11 -2.07 17.44
N ILE A 151 1.96 -1.60 18.68
CA ILE A 151 2.91 -1.86 19.78
C ILE A 151 3.07 -3.37 19.99
N GLY A 152 4.32 -3.83 20.06
CA GLY A 152 4.67 -5.24 20.26
C GLY A 152 5.81 -5.71 19.35
N ASN A 153 6.01 -7.02 19.34
CA ASN A 153 7.02 -7.69 18.54
C ASN A 153 6.34 -8.35 17.33
N TRP A 154 6.92 -8.13 16.15
CA TRP A 154 6.43 -8.66 14.89
C TRP A 154 7.54 -9.47 14.22
N GLN A 155 7.23 -10.67 13.77
CA GLN A 155 8.14 -11.52 13.01
C GLN A 155 7.50 -11.93 11.69
N GLY A 156 8.26 -11.83 10.61
CA GLY A 156 7.72 -12.04 9.29
C GLY A 156 8.74 -12.45 8.26
N LYS A 157 8.27 -12.54 7.02
CA LYS A 157 9.08 -12.73 5.83
C LYS A 157 8.85 -11.56 4.88
N ALA A 158 9.93 -11.05 4.33
CA ALA A 158 9.93 -10.05 3.27
C ALA A 158 10.35 -10.71 1.96
N HIS A 159 9.60 -10.46 0.89
CA HIS A 159 9.90 -10.89 -0.46
C HIS A 159 10.15 -9.66 -1.34
N THR A 160 11.33 -9.56 -1.95
CA THR A 160 11.75 -8.41 -2.73
C THR A 160 11.96 -8.78 -4.19
N VAL A 161 11.31 -8.06 -5.10
CA VAL A 161 11.48 -8.14 -6.55
C VAL A 161 12.20 -6.89 -7.03
N TYR A 162 13.21 -7.06 -7.88
CA TYR A 162 14.07 -5.99 -8.36
C TYR A 162 13.75 -5.58 -9.79
N SER A 163 13.92 -4.29 -10.09
CA SER A 163 13.65 -3.74 -11.42
C SER A 163 14.67 -4.15 -12.49
N ASP A 164 15.86 -4.60 -12.06
CA ASP A 164 16.95 -5.11 -12.90
C ASP A 164 16.80 -6.59 -13.29
N LEU A 165 15.68 -7.22 -12.92
CA LEU A 165 15.35 -8.63 -13.21
C LEU A 165 16.31 -9.65 -12.60
N ARG A 166 17.15 -9.26 -11.62
CA ARG A 166 17.87 -10.26 -10.82
C ARG A 166 16.87 -11.15 -10.06
N PRO A 167 17.27 -12.36 -9.63
CA PRO A 167 16.41 -13.23 -8.83
C PRO A 167 15.83 -12.51 -7.60
N SER A 168 14.55 -12.72 -7.32
CA SER A 168 13.93 -12.17 -6.12
C SER A 168 14.50 -12.80 -4.86
N GLU A 169 14.52 -12.02 -3.78
CA GLU A 169 15.05 -12.44 -2.49
C GLU A 169 13.94 -12.60 -1.47
N THR A 170 14.11 -13.56 -0.56
CA THR A 170 13.25 -13.71 0.62
C THR A 170 14.10 -13.74 1.86
N TYR A 171 13.74 -12.93 2.86
CA TYR A 171 14.47 -12.86 4.12
C TYR A 171 13.51 -12.68 5.30
N ALA A 172 13.99 -13.07 6.49
CA ALA A 172 13.27 -12.83 7.73
C ALA A 172 13.29 -11.33 8.07
N SER A 173 12.17 -10.86 8.63
CA SER A 173 12.00 -9.52 9.16
C SER A 173 11.57 -9.60 10.61
N TYR A 174 12.15 -8.77 11.46
CA TYR A 174 11.76 -8.62 12.86
C TYR A 174 11.55 -7.15 13.15
N LEU A 175 10.41 -6.79 13.70
CA LEU A 175 10.05 -5.41 14.02
C LEU A 175 9.57 -5.34 15.46
N GLU A 176 10.29 -4.58 16.28
CA GLU A 176 9.91 -4.26 17.65
C GLU A 176 9.41 -2.82 17.69
N ILE A 177 8.23 -2.61 18.28
CA ILE A 177 7.59 -1.31 18.43
C ILE A 177 7.25 -1.11 19.91
N LYS A 178 7.79 -0.05 20.51
CA LYS A 178 7.59 0.27 21.94
C LYS A 178 7.25 1.74 22.11
N GLU A 179 6.31 2.03 23.00
CA GLU A 179 6.13 3.40 23.49
C GLU A 179 7.20 3.69 24.55
N THR A 180 7.92 4.81 24.41
CA THR A 180 9.00 5.20 25.32
C THR A 180 8.55 6.22 26.38
N GLY A 181 7.24 6.52 26.41
CA GLY A 181 6.63 7.56 27.24
C GLY A 181 6.67 8.95 26.59
N ASN A 182 5.92 9.90 27.17
CA ASN A 182 5.82 11.30 26.73
C ASN A 182 5.36 11.49 25.27
N GLY A 183 4.57 10.56 24.72
CA GLY A 183 4.06 10.66 23.34
C GLY A 183 5.10 10.31 22.28
N TYR A 184 6.08 9.47 22.60
CA TYR A 184 7.08 8.96 21.66
C TYR A 184 7.04 7.44 21.54
N LEU A 185 7.38 6.97 20.34
CA LEU A 185 7.42 5.57 19.97
C LEU A 185 8.76 5.24 19.34
N GLU A 186 9.39 4.18 19.79
CA GLU A 186 10.62 3.62 19.22
C GLU A 186 10.28 2.41 18.36
N GLN A 187 10.91 2.34 17.17
CA GLN A 187 10.84 1.20 16.27
C GLN A 187 12.24 0.67 16.02
N LYS A 188 12.39 -0.64 16.10
CA LYS A 188 13.61 -1.36 15.74
C LYS A 188 13.28 -2.43 14.71
N LEU A 189 13.68 -2.20 13.47
CA LEU A 189 13.46 -3.10 12.34
C LEU A 189 14.77 -3.82 11.99
N SER A 190 14.74 -5.14 11.92
CA SER A 190 15.88 -5.98 11.54
C SER A 190 15.54 -6.84 10.33
N PHE A 191 16.36 -6.80 9.28
CA PHE A 191 16.18 -7.56 8.03
C PHE A 191 17.51 -7.69 7.29
N SER A 192 17.76 -8.80 6.59
CA SER A 192 18.97 -9.01 5.75
C SER A 192 20.27 -8.47 6.35
N SER A 193 20.55 -8.78 7.62
CA SER A 193 21.70 -8.29 8.44
C SER A 193 21.72 -6.80 8.82
N GLN A 194 20.75 -6.01 8.36
CA GLN A 194 20.59 -4.60 8.75
C GLN A 194 19.71 -4.49 9.99
N VAL A 195 20.00 -3.49 10.82
CA VAL A 195 19.17 -3.07 11.95
C VAL A 195 18.96 -1.57 11.84
N ILE A 196 17.71 -1.13 11.81
CA ILE A 196 17.32 0.28 11.76
C ILE A 196 16.54 0.58 13.02
N THR A 197 17.03 1.52 13.82
CA THR A 197 16.30 2.08 14.95
C THR A 197 15.84 3.49 14.61
N SER A 198 14.58 3.81 14.89
CA SER A 198 14.00 5.13 14.67
C SER A 198 13.02 5.47 15.77
N THR A 199 13.00 6.74 16.16
CA THR A 199 12.03 7.29 17.11
C THR A 199 11.03 8.17 16.36
N ALA A 200 9.76 8.03 16.68
CA ALA A 200 8.66 8.81 16.16
C ALA A 200 7.96 9.55 17.29
N ARG A 201 7.49 10.76 17.00
CA ARG A 201 6.55 11.47 17.86
C ARG A 201 5.12 11.13 17.47
N ILE A 202 4.27 10.84 18.44
CA ILE A 202 2.86 10.54 18.25
C ILE A 202 2.09 11.86 18.18
N GLU A 203 1.34 12.07 17.11
CA GLU A 203 0.45 13.21 16.91
C GLU A 203 -0.94 12.75 16.45
N GLY A 204 -1.82 12.44 17.41
CA GLY A 204 -3.15 11.91 17.07
C GLY A 204 -3.05 10.62 16.27
N ASN A 205 -3.53 10.62 15.02
CA ASN A 205 -3.45 9.48 14.11
C ASN A 205 -2.16 9.45 13.26
N LYS A 206 -1.08 10.10 13.72
CA LYS A 206 0.17 10.22 12.96
C LYS A 206 1.37 9.85 13.81
N LEU A 207 2.37 9.27 13.15
CA LEU A 207 3.72 9.11 13.70
C LEU A 207 4.68 9.95 12.86
N ILE A 208 5.35 10.91 13.48
CA ILE A 208 6.27 11.84 12.81
C ILE A 208 7.70 11.46 13.13
N PHE A 209 8.48 11.20 12.08
CA PHE A 209 9.90 10.89 12.17
C PHE A 209 10.69 12.05 11.58
N ASP A 210 11.32 12.83 12.44
CA ASP A 210 12.19 13.94 12.04
C ASP A 210 13.63 13.48 12.06
N LYS A 211 14.25 13.33 10.88
CA LYS A 211 15.67 13.03 10.76
C LYS A 211 16.32 13.99 9.77
N GLU A 212 17.33 14.73 10.23
CA GLU A 212 18.31 15.47 9.41
C GLU A 212 17.74 16.10 8.12
N ARG A 213 16.65 16.87 8.25
CA ARG A 213 15.95 17.63 7.19
C ARG A 213 15.02 16.85 6.26
N THR A 214 14.70 15.60 6.56
CA THR A 214 13.61 14.86 5.92
C THR A 214 12.61 14.41 6.98
N THR A 215 11.40 14.98 6.93
CA THR A 215 10.29 14.54 7.77
C THR A 215 9.54 13.42 7.05
N ARG A 216 9.40 12.31 7.74
CA ARG A 216 8.58 11.17 7.31
C ARG A 216 7.37 11.05 8.23
N GLN A 217 6.24 10.69 7.65
CA GLN A 217 4.98 10.55 8.37
C GLN A 217 4.38 9.17 8.11
N ILE A 218 3.96 8.51 9.18
CA ILE A 218 3.00 7.41 9.12
C ILE A 218 1.63 7.98 9.46
N LEU A 219 0.68 7.90 8.54
CA LEU A 219 -0.74 8.08 8.84
C LEU A 219 -1.36 6.75 9.23
N LEU A 220 -2.09 6.76 10.33
CA LEU A 220 -2.97 5.68 10.77
C LEU A 220 -4.38 5.99 10.26
N LEU A 221 -4.93 5.06 9.47
CA LEU A 221 -6.08 5.28 8.60
C LEU A 221 -7.19 4.26 8.90
N PRO A 222 -8.41 4.45 8.36
CA PRO A 222 -9.47 3.47 8.44
C PRO A 222 -9.05 2.06 7.96
N ASP A 223 -9.80 1.05 8.38
CA ASP A 223 -9.65 -0.33 7.90
C ASP A 223 -8.23 -0.90 8.14
N GLY A 224 -7.65 -0.65 9.31
CA GLY A 224 -6.33 -1.15 9.68
C GLY A 224 -5.18 -0.61 8.82
N THR A 225 -5.40 0.46 8.05
CA THR A 225 -4.43 0.92 7.06
C THR A 225 -3.37 1.86 7.65
N SER A 226 -2.14 1.77 7.14
CA SER A 226 -1.10 2.76 7.36
C SER A 226 -0.51 3.26 6.04
N SER A 227 -0.19 4.56 5.98
CA SER A 227 0.54 5.18 4.87
C SER A 227 1.83 5.77 5.38
N ASN A 228 2.97 5.32 4.87
CA ASN A 228 4.28 5.71 5.36
C ASN A 228 5.11 6.40 4.27
N VAL A 229 5.22 7.72 4.36
CA VAL A 229 5.65 8.58 3.27
C VAL A 229 6.61 9.67 3.74
N PRO A 230 7.67 10.02 2.97
CA PRO A 230 8.32 11.31 3.15
C PRO A 230 7.33 12.43 2.78
N LEU A 231 7.30 13.52 3.55
CA LEU A 231 6.41 14.65 3.25
C LEU A 231 6.84 15.43 2.00
N GLN A 232 8.12 15.36 1.65
CA GLN A 232 8.66 15.90 0.41
C GLN A 232 9.68 14.93 -0.20
N LEU A 233 9.50 14.58 -1.48
CA LEU A 233 10.47 13.86 -2.28
C LEU A 233 11.56 14.83 -2.75
N GLN A 234 12.81 14.45 -2.55
CA GLN A 234 13.97 15.25 -2.93
C GLN A 234 14.75 14.53 -4.02
N LEU A 235 15.08 15.26 -5.10
CA LEU A 235 15.98 14.77 -6.13
C LEU A 235 17.35 14.44 -5.51
N ARG A 236 18.06 13.46 -6.09
CA ARG A 236 19.42 13.05 -5.66
C ARG A 236 19.48 12.44 -4.26
N LYS A 237 18.35 11.98 -3.72
CA LYS A 237 18.28 11.24 -2.46
C LYS A 237 17.48 9.95 -2.66
N PRO A 238 17.93 8.82 -2.08
CA PRO A 238 17.13 7.61 -2.13
C PRO A 238 15.92 7.80 -1.23
N PHE A 239 14.82 7.16 -1.58
CA PHE A 239 13.63 7.18 -0.76
C PHE A 239 12.82 5.90 -0.94
N PHE A 240 11.87 5.72 -0.05
CA PHE A 240 10.87 4.69 -0.20
C PHE A 240 9.51 5.22 0.23
N VAL A 241 8.49 4.61 -0.34
CA VAL A 241 7.10 4.85 -0.04
C VAL A 241 6.48 3.51 0.31
N GLU A 242 5.62 3.50 1.32
CA GLU A 242 5.15 2.26 1.94
C GLU A 242 3.68 2.38 2.33
N ALA A 243 2.95 1.30 2.11
CA ALA A 243 1.61 1.09 2.66
C ALA A 243 1.65 -0.14 3.57
N GLY A 244 0.80 -0.16 4.58
CA GLY A 244 0.59 -1.34 5.41
C GLY A 244 -0.88 -1.56 5.73
N TRP A 245 -1.23 -2.81 5.96
CA TRP A 245 -2.57 -3.21 6.35
C TRP A 245 -2.49 -4.21 7.50
N LEU A 246 -3.12 -3.86 8.63
CA LEU A 246 -3.35 -4.77 9.75
C LEU A 246 -4.56 -5.66 9.40
N VAL A 247 -4.26 -6.72 8.65
CA VAL A 247 -5.23 -7.66 8.07
C VAL A 247 -6.08 -8.32 9.16
N ARG A 248 -5.41 -8.75 10.23
CA ARG A 248 -5.99 -9.34 11.45
C ARG A 248 -5.32 -8.73 12.68
N GLU A 249 -5.80 -9.01 13.88
CA GLU A 249 -5.23 -8.42 15.12
C GLU A 249 -3.74 -8.71 15.31
N ASN A 250 -3.30 -9.87 14.84
CA ASN A 250 -1.94 -10.37 14.93
C ASN A 250 -1.28 -10.57 13.56
N GLU A 251 -1.88 -10.12 12.46
CA GLU A 251 -1.31 -10.26 11.12
C GLU A 251 -1.30 -8.92 10.40
N ARG A 252 -0.12 -8.53 9.94
CA ARG A 252 0.10 -7.29 9.21
C ARG A 252 0.84 -7.58 7.91
N GLN A 253 0.41 -6.90 6.85
CA GLN A 253 1.12 -6.89 5.58
C GLN A 253 1.64 -5.49 5.28
N ARG A 254 2.78 -5.39 4.61
CA ARG A 254 3.37 -4.14 4.14
C ARG A 254 3.85 -4.28 2.70
N LEU A 255 3.65 -3.23 1.92
CA LEU A 255 4.17 -3.11 0.57
C LEU A 255 5.03 -1.86 0.48
N ILE A 256 6.26 -2.03 0.00
CA ILE A 256 7.26 -0.98 -0.06
C ILE A 256 7.74 -0.86 -1.51
N ARG A 257 7.79 0.36 -2.05
CA ARG A 257 8.53 0.68 -3.28
C ARG A 257 9.75 1.51 -2.93
N THR A 258 10.92 1.05 -3.38
CA THR A 258 12.21 1.70 -3.10
C THR A 258 12.76 2.35 -4.37
N TYR A 259 13.34 3.53 -4.19
CA TYR A 259 13.91 4.36 -5.24
C TYR A 259 15.35 4.75 -4.86
N ASN A 260 16.26 4.70 -5.83
CA ASN A 260 17.65 5.09 -5.60
C ASN A 260 17.83 6.63 -5.65
N GLU A 261 19.07 7.08 -5.44
CA GLU A 261 19.43 8.51 -5.51
C GLU A 261 19.12 9.15 -6.86
N LYS A 262 19.14 8.40 -7.95
CA LYS A 262 18.76 8.91 -9.27
C LYS A 262 17.25 9.07 -9.42
N GLY A 263 16.45 8.62 -8.46
CA GLY A 263 15.00 8.59 -8.53
C GLY A 263 14.45 7.39 -9.30
N GLU A 264 15.29 6.43 -9.69
CA GLU A 264 14.87 5.22 -10.40
C GLU A 264 14.24 4.23 -9.42
N TRP A 265 13.10 3.64 -9.78
CA TRP A 265 12.53 2.53 -9.04
C TRP A 265 13.47 1.32 -9.09
N VAL A 266 13.89 0.84 -7.92
CA VAL A 266 14.86 -0.27 -7.80
C VAL A 266 14.22 -1.59 -7.38
N SER A 267 13.18 -1.53 -6.54
CA SER A 267 12.55 -2.74 -6.04
C SER A 267 11.15 -2.51 -5.47
N SER A 268 10.39 -3.60 -5.41
CA SER A 268 9.17 -3.72 -4.63
C SER A 268 9.29 -4.85 -3.63
N THR A 269 8.92 -4.59 -2.38
CA THR A 269 8.98 -5.56 -1.29
C THR A 269 7.60 -5.77 -0.69
N HIS A 270 7.22 -7.04 -0.50
CA HIS A 270 6.04 -7.45 0.25
C HIS A 270 6.49 -8.10 1.56
N VAL A 271 6.01 -7.58 2.68
CA VAL A 271 6.27 -8.12 4.01
C VAL A 271 4.97 -8.68 4.56
N ILE A 272 5.01 -9.90 5.08
CA ILE A 272 3.93 -10.49 5.88
C ILE A 272 4.52 -10.78 7.25
N GLU A 273 3.97 -10.17 8.30
CA GLU A 273 4.46 -10.24 9.66
C GLU A 273 3.34 -10.59 10.65
N LEU A 274 3.65 -11.50 11.56
CA LEU A 274 2.77 -11.93 12.64
C LEU A 274 3.24 -11.31 13.95
N LYS A 275 2.29 -10.87 14.77
CA LYS A 275 2.55 -10.39 16.12
C LYS A 275 2.89 -11.61 16.99
N ILE A 276 4.01 -11.54 17.69
CA ILE A 276 4.45 -12.56 18.63
C ILE A 276 3.96 -12.15 20.02
N GLU A 277 3.29 -13.07 20.70
CA GLU A 277 3.01 -12.94 22.12
C GLU A 277 4.31 -13.19 22.90
N ASN A 278 4.63 -12.29 23.84
CA ASN A 278 5.77 -12.45 24.74
C ASN A 278 5.47 -13.50 25.81
#